data_AF-A0A9N8QCJ6-F1
#
_entry.id   AF-A0A9N8QCJ6-F1
#
_cell.length_a   1.000
_cell.length_b   1.000
_cell.length_c   1.000
_cell.angle_alpha   90.00
_cell.angle_beta   90.00
_cell.angle_gamma   90.00
#
_symmetry.space_group_name_H-M   'P 1'
#
loop_
_entity.id
_entity.type
_entity.pdbx_description
1 polymer ?
#
loop_
_entity_poly.entity_id
_entity_poly.type
_entity_poly.pdbx_seq_one_letter_code
_entity_poly.pdbx_strand_id
1 'polypeptide(L)'
;MSSAATAATSTAGLSRQSGGADAHGTAKADNPTTAKKDIGNEEEDDEEEDGFDIFAEPEAFRPRTPPSTQADWELRIPADGGQEAYTVPISMKLVGHSPLWGHLLWPASQHLSSYLAEPGHRSRFVRSKNVLELGAAAGVPTIACAILGARYVCSTDYPDADLIRTLEGNVGAWSEREVEVGSGGAKREKTGLVETLGYRWGADVGELLEHLGGASAGASYFDTVILSDLIFNHQAHEALLDTCERTTYTPDGWAERWAERRAAVFHSEREDKGLPQTEDGETIYASMPESSERIIGTSELPTNPIPASAVLVSFTHHRPVLAHRDLAFFARARRLGWECAKVGEWACEPVFKDDVGDLKKRSTVHAWALWRV
;
A
#
# COMPACT_ATOMS: atom_id res chain seq x y z
N MET A 1 -43.00 19.77 50.51
CA MET A 1 -44.34 19.54 49.92
C MET A 1 -44.14 19.36 48.42
N SER A 2 -44.58 18.31 47.73
CA SER A 2 -45.21 17.05 48.17
C SER A 2 -44.96 15.94 47.12
N SER A 3 -45.00 14.67 47.56
CA SER A 3 -45.23 13.38 46.84
C SER A 3 -45.18 13.38 45.29
N ALA A 4 -44.31 12.63 44.58
CA ALA A 4 -44.05 11.18 44.56
C ALA A 4 -45.16 10.31 43.91
N ALA A 5 -44.77 9.52 42.89
CA ALA A 5 -45.27 8.16 42.59
C ALA A 5 -44.36 7.44 41.57
N THR A 6 -43.93 6.22 41.90
CA THR A 6 -43.15 5.29 41.05
C THR A 6 -44.04 4.23 40.40
N ALA A 7 -43.58 3.62 39.31
CA ALA A 7 -44.00 2.27 38.92
C ALA A 7 -42.86 1.55 38.17
N ALA A 8 -42.35 0.48 38.76
CA ALA A 8 -41.50 -0.51 38.10
C ALA A 8 -42.33 -1.77 37.85
N THR A 9 -41.93 -2.60 36.88
CA THR A 9 -42.54 -3.93 36.71
C THR A 9 -41.45 -4.97 36.49
N SER A 10 -41.49 -6.05 37.27
CA SER A 10 -40.54 -7.15 37.23
C SER A 10 -41.27 -8.50 37.33
N THR A 11 -40.89 -9.46 36.51
CA THR A 11 -41.18 -10.89 36.66
C THR A 11 -39.98 -11.65 36.07
N ALA A 12 -39.17 -12.32 36.89
CA ALA A 12 -39.27 -13.77 37.15
C ALA A 12 -39.23 -14.60 35.85
N GLY A 13 -38.25 -15.46 35.55
CA GLY A 13 -37.16 -16.01 36.37
C GLY A 13 -37.47 -17.45 36.81
N LEU A 14 -36.90 -18.45 36.12
CA LEU A 14 -36.90 -19.86 36.52
C LEU A 14 -35.88 -20.68 35.72
N SER A 15 -34.83 -21.16 36.41
CA SER A 15 -33.83 -22.10 35.88
C SER A 15 -34.25 -23.55 36.19
N ARG A 16 -33.82 -24.53 35.37
CA ARG A 16 -33.60 -25.92 35.83
C ARG A 16 -32.68 -26.71 34.87
N GLN A 17 -31.89 -27.62 35.45
CA GLN A 17 -30.93 -28.51 34.79
C GLN A 17 -31.41 -29.98 34.82
N SER A 18 -30.68 -30.81 34.06
CA SER A 18 -30.22 -32.20 34.33
C SER A 18 -31.11 -33.44 34.06
N GLY A 19 -30.44 -34.53 33.62
CA GLY A 19 -30.92 -35.91 33.43
C GLY A 19 -31.52 -36.19 32.03
N GLY A 20 -31.15 -37.20 31.24
CA GLY A 20 -30.47 -38.49 31.51
C GLY A 20 -31.48 -39.58 31.91
N ALA A 21 -31.53 -40.80 31.36
CA ALA A 21 -30.74 -41.46 30.30
C ALA A 21 -31.53 -42.68 29.73
N ASP A 22 -30.84 -43.59 29.03
CA ASP A 22 -31.21 -45.00 28.74
C ASP A 22 -32.34 -45.30 27.71
N ALA A 23 -32.38 -46.47 27.06
CA ALA A 23 -31.38 -47.48 26.62
C ALA A 23 -32.11 -48.58 25.82
N HIS A 24 -31.40 -49.38 25.00
CA HIS A 24 -31.62 -50.79 24.55
C HIS A 24 -30.64 -50.99 23.36
N GLY A 25 -29.66 -51.91 23.30
CA GLY A 25 -29.63 -53.33 23.70
C GLY A 25 -29.83 -54.20 22.43
N THR A 26 -29.11 -55.28 22.09
CA THR A 26 -28.08 -56.18 22.69
C THR A 26 -27.48 -57.04 21.54
N ALA A 27 -26.16 -57.24 21.35
CA ALA A 27 -25.21 -58.19 21.97
C ALA A 27 -25.00 -59.58 21.27
N LYS A 28 -23.70 -59.93 21.05
CA LYS A 28 -23.01 -61.26 21.00
C LYS A 28 -23.24 -62.33 19.90
N ALA A 29 -22.18 -62.56 19.10
CA ALA A 29 -21.33 -63.78 18.91
C ALA A 29 -21.90 -65.23 18.84
N ASP A 30 -21.51 -66.04 17.83
CA ASP A 30 -20.56 -67.19 17.94
C ASP A 30 -20.49 -68.15 16.70
N ASN A 31 -19.26 -68.44 16.20
CA ASN A 31 -18.72 -69.71 15.57
C ASN A 31 -19.38 -70.38 14.32
N PRO A 32 -18.82 -71.47 13.68
CA PRO A 32 -17.53 -72.18 13.86
C PRO A 32 -16.68 -72.59 12.61
N THR A 33 -15.38 -72.82 12.87
CA THR A 33 -14.37 -73.80 12.40
C THR A 33 -14.46 -74.60 11.06
N THR A 34 -13.30 -74.65 10.37
CA THR A 34 -12.61 -75.76 9.64
C THR A 34 -12.27 -75.50 8.15
N ALA A 35 -11.24 -76.11 7.52
CA ALA A 35 -9.89 -76.54 7.94
C ALA A 35 -9.09 -77.14 6.73
N LYS A 36 -7.78 -76.87 6.58
CA LYS A 36 -6.77 -77.78 5.98
C LYS A 36 -5.31 -77.28 6.14
N LYS A 37 -4.35 -78.18 5.92
CA LYS A 37 -2.92 -78.11 6.31
C LYS A 37 -1.96 -78.04 5.12
N ASP A 38 -0.81 -77.39 5.38
CA ASP A 38 0.57 -77.67 4.93
C ASP A 38 0.88 -77.93 3.43
N ILE A 39 1.76 -77.10 2.85
CA ILE A 39 3.11 -77.45 2.29
C ILE A 39 3.61 -76.28 1.41
N GLY A 40 4.89 -75.91 1.56
CA GLY A 40 5.64 -75.12 0.56
C GLY A 40 6.32 -73.88 1.14
N ASN A 41 7.65 -73.84 1.07
CA ASN A 41 8.49 -72.77 1.62
C ASN A 41 9.18 -72.03 0.46
N GLU A 42 8.76 -70.81 0.16
CA GLU A 42 9.52 -69.83 -0.62
C GLU A 42 9.51 -68.51 0.16
N GLU A 43 10.69 -67.91 0.31
CA GLU A 43 10.90 -66.67 1.05
C GLU A 43 10.66 -65.51 0.08
N GLU A 44 9.64 -64.70 0.32
CA GLU A 44 9.51 -63.37 -0.29
C GLU A 44 10.04 -62.34 0.72
N ASP A 45 11.01 -61.53 0.30
CA ASP A 45 11.58 -60.47 1.13
C ASP A 45 10.51 -59.40 1.43
N ASP A 46 10.19 -59.21 2.71
CA ASP A 46 9.46 -58.03 3.19
C ASP A 46 10.38 -56.80 3.05
N GLU A 47 10.47 -56.23 1.84
CA GLU A 47 11.04 -54.89 1.66
C GLU A 47 10.20 -53.88 2.45
N GLU A 48 10.81 -53.24 3.45
CA GLU A 48 10.21 -52.11 4.15
C GLU A 48 9.87 -51.02 3.11
N GLU A 49 8.57 -50.76 2.86
CA GLU A 49 8.13 -49.60 2.08
C GLU A 49 8.48 -48.31 2.82
N ASP A 50 9.75 -47.91 2.72
CA ASP A 50 10.23 -46.58 3.03
C ASP A 50 9.37 -45.59 2.27
N GLY A 51 8.59 -44.80 3.01
CA GLY A 51 7.66 -43.80 2.49
C GLY A 51 8.38 -42.62 1.84
N PHE A 52 9.05 -42.86 0.72
CA PHE A 52 9.59 -41.83 -0.15
C PHE A 52 8.44 -41.04 -0.77
N ASP A 53 8.12 -39.89 -0.17
CA ASP A 53 7.26 -38.89 -0.79
C ASP A 53 7.98 -38.32 -2.02
N ILE A 54 7.73 -38.96 -3.17
CA ILE A 54 8.22 -38.58 -4.50
C ILE A 54 7.78 -37.15 -4.90
N PHE A 55 6.82 -36.55 -4.18
CA PHE A 55 6.33 -35.19 -4.39
C PHE A 55 6.76 -34.19 -3.31
N ALA A 56 7.54 -34.61 -2.30
CA ALA A 56 8.21 -33.70 -1.38
C ALA A 56 9.38 -33.00 -2.08
N GLU A 57 9.16 -31.76 -2.55
CA GLU A 57 10.25 -30.89 -3.00
C GLU A 57 11.31 -30.77 -1.89
N PRO A 58 12.60 -31.11 -2.14
CA PRO A 58 13.64 -30.97 -1.12
C PRO A 58 13.72 -29.53 -0.59
N GLU A 59 14.03 -29.34 0.69
CA GLU A 59 14.20 -28.00 1.30
C GLU A 59 15.21 -27.09 0.56
N ALA A 60 16.07 -27.68 -0.28
CA ALA A 60 17.05 -26.98 -1.11
C ALA A 60 16.55 -26.57 -2.50
N PHE A 61 15.39 -27.04 -2.96
CA PHE A 61 14.90 -26.79 -4.33
C PHE A 61 14.30 -25.40 -4.50
N ARG A 62 13.64 -24.87 -3.45
CA ARG A 62 13.35 -23.44 -3.34
C ARG A 62 14.48 -22.81 -2.54
N PRO A 63 15.28 -21.87 -3.10
CA PRO A 63 16.19 -21.09 -2.27
C PRO A 63 15.36 -20.41 -1.18
N ARG A 64 15.71 -20.65 0.08
CA ARG A 64 14.97 -20.08 1.22
C ARG A 64 14.87 -18.58 1.01
N THR A 65 13.65 -18.04 0.99
CA THR A 65 13.41 -16.60 0.92
C THR A 65 14.28 -15.94 1.99
N PRO A 66 15.19 -15.00 1.63
CA PRO A 66 16.04 -14.31 2.59
C PRO A 66 15.19 -13.77 3.73
N PRO A 67 15.68 -13.88 4.99
CA PRO A 67 14.90 -13.46 6.15
C PRO A 67 14.51 -11.99 6.04
N SER A 68 13.37 -11.63 6.62
CA SER A 68 12.93 -10.24 6.76
C SER A 68 14.03 -9.40 7.39
N THR A 69 14.41 -8.31 6.74
CA THR A 69 15.42 -7.37 7.24
C THR A 69 14.76 -6.23 8.02
N GLN A 70 15.51 -5.59 8.91
CA GLN A 70 15.10 -4.34 9.53
C GLN A 70 15.80 -3.18 8.80
N ALA A 71 15.07 -2.09 8.60
CA ALA A 71 15.63 -0.83 8.11
C ALA A 71 15.25 0.30 9.07
N ASP A 72 16.22 1.18 9.35
CA ASP A 72 16.06 2.32 10.22
C ASP A 72 16.21 3.61 9.39
N TRP A 73 15.33 4.57 9.64
CA TRP A 73 15.30 5.87 8.96
C TRP A 73 14.82 6.96 9.93
N GLU A 74 15.14 8.22 9.63
CA GLU A 74 14.83 9.36 10.47
C GLU A 74 13.99 10.40 9.71
N LEU A 75 12.76 10.63 10.17
CA LEU A 75 11.92 11.70 9.64
C LEU A 75 12.24 13.00 10.38
N ARG A 76 12.96 13.90 9.70
CA ARG A 76 13.16 15.28 10.17
C ARG A 76 11.87 16.09 10.00
N ILE A 77 11.43 16.72 11.09
CA ILE A 77 10.33 17.67 11.14
C ILE A 77 10.91 19.09 11.26
N PRO A 78 10.77 19.96 10.25
CA PRO A 78 11.18 21.35 10.32
C PRO A 78 10.38 22.16 11.35
N ALA A 79 10.97 23.28 11.79
CA ALA A 79 10.32 24.24 12.68
C ALA A 79 9.06 24.84 12.02
N ASP A 80 7.99 25.00 12.79
CA ASP A 80 6.69 25.50 12.31
C ASP A 80 5.94 26.21 13.45
N GLY A 81 5.34 27.37 13.18
CA GLY A 81 4.48 28.08 14.14
C GLY A 81 5.09 28.35 15.52
N GLY A 82 6.42 28.49 15.61
CA GLY A 82 7.15 28.66 16.88
C GLY A 82 7.52 27.37 17.61
N GLN A 83 7.24 26.19 17.03
CA GLN A 83 7.81 24.92 17.47
C GLN A 83 9.20 24.72 16.88
N GLU A 84 10.15 24.22 17.66
CA GLU A 84 11.49 23.88 17.18
C GLU A 84 11.48 22.66 16.23
N ALA A 85 12.52 22.54 15.42
CA ALA A 85 12.72 21.37 14.57
C ALA A 85 13.12 20.16 15.42
N TYR A 86 12.58 18.98 15.09
CA TYR A 86 12.88 17.71 15.77
C TYR A 86 12.97 16.56 14.77
N THR A 87 13.46 15.41 15.19
CA THR A 87 13.57 14.21 14.36
C THR A 87 12.80 13.07 15.02
N VAL A 88 12.11 12.25 14.22
CA VAL A 88 11.44 11.02 14.68
C VAL A 88 12.16 9.81 14.09
N PRO A 89 12.77 8.94 14.91
CA PRO A 89 13.36 7.70 14.43
C PRO A 89 12.24 6.69 14.11
N ILE A 90 12.31 6.12 12.91
CA ILE A 90 11.35 5.16 12.36
C ILE A 90 12.13 3.88 12.04
N SER A 91 11.71 2.78 12.64
CA SER A 91 12.28 1.46 12.43
C SER A 91 11.20 0.55 11.87
N MET A 92 11.50 -0.14 10.77
CA MET A 92 10.54 -0.92 10.01
C MET A 92 11.10 -2.28 9.62
N LYS A 93 10.23 -3.29 9.56
CA LYS A 93 10.53 -4.59 8.96
C LYS A 93 10.25 -4.51 7.47
N LEU A 94 11.13 -5.10 6.67
CA LEU A 94 10.94 -5.34 5.25
C LEU A 94 10.61 -6.83 5.07
N VAL A 95 9.78 -7.18 4.09
CA VAL A 95 9.57 -8.60 3.77
C VAL A 95 10.88 -9.23 3.29
N GLY A 96 10.96 -10.57 3.36
CA GLY A 96 11.99 -11.30 2.62
C GLY A 96 11.87 -11.09 1.11
N HIS A 97 12.84 -11.58 0.32
CA HIS A 97 12.86 -11.39 -1.14
C HIS A 97 11.48 -11.68 -1.77
N SER A 98 10.85 -10.63 -2.29
CA SER A 98 9.52 -10.68 -2.85
C SER A 98 9.54 -10.13 -4.28
N PRO A 99 8.88 -10.79 -5.26
CA PRO A 99 8.72 -10.27 -6.61
C PRO A 99 7.87 -8.99 -6.67
N LEU A 100 7.23 -8.64 -5.55
CA LEU A 100 6.47 -7.40 -5.34
C LEU A 100 7.31 -6.31 -4.66
N TRP A 101 8.64 -6.47 -4.61
CA TRP A 101 9.60 -5.39 -4.30
C TRP A 101 9.55 -4.77 -2.88
N GLY A 102 8.67 -5.25 -1.99
CA GLY A 102 8.56 -4.79 -0.59
C GLY A 102 9.73 -5.14 0.34
N HIS A 103 10.81 -5.73 -0.20
CA HIS A 103 12.02 -6.11 0.52
C HIS A 103 13.09 -5.00 0.57
N LEU A 104 12.75 -3.79 0.08
CA LEU A 104 13.63 -2.65 -0.05
C LEU A 104 13.02 -1.40 0.59
N LEU A 105 13.88 -0.54 1.16
CA LEU A 105 13.51 0.80 1.62
C LEU A 105 13.76 1.80 0.49
N TRP A 106 12.67 2.24 -0.15
CA TRP A 106 12.71 3.07 -1.35
C TRP A 106 13.07 4.54 -1.05
N PRO A 107 14.13 5.10 -1.67
CA PRO A 107 14.48 6.51 -1.51
C PRO A 107 13.35 7.45 -1.90
N ALA A 108 12.56 7.12 -2.92
CA ALA A 108 11.40 7.90 -3.33
C ALA A 108 10.37 8.09 -2.19
N SER A 109 10.21 7.09 -1.32
CA SER A 109 9.33 7.15 -0.16
C SER A 109 9.90 8.02 0.96
N GLN A 110 11.20 7.94 1.20
CA GLN A 110 11.90 8.78 2.19
C GLN A 110 11.89 10.25 1.77
N HIS A 111 12.26 10.54 0.52
CA HIS A 111 12.29 11.90 -0.03
C HIS A 111 10.89 12.53 -0.11
N LEU A 112 9.86 11.78 -0.54
CA LEU A 112 8.49 12.29 -0.52
C LEU A 112 8.01 12.57 0.91
N SER A 113 8.34 11.69 1.87
CA SER A 113 7.97 11.88 3.28
C SER A 113 8.67 13.11 3.90
N SER A 114 9.94 13.35 3.56
CA SER A 114 10.66 14.57 3.94
C SER A 114 10.08 15.82 3.27
N TYR A 115 9.71 15.74 1.99
CA TYR A 115 8.99 16.81 1.29
C TYR A 115 7.66 17.13 1.99
N LEU A 116 6.88 16.12 2.39
CA LEU A 116 5.62 16.29 3.11
C LEU A 116 5.79 16.88 4.51
N ALA A 117 6.99 16.79 5.12
CA ALA A 117 7.26 17.33 6.44
C ALA A 117 7.38 18.85 6.47
N GLU A 118 7.75 19.48 5.35
CA GLU A 118 7.88 20.93 5.24
C GLU A 118 6.55 21.65 5.55
N PRO A 119 6.54 22.77 6.31
CA PRO A 119 5.32 23.34 6.87
C PRO A 119 4.20 23.61 5.86
N GLY A 120 4.54 24.19 4.69
CA GLY A 120 3.58 24.46 3.62
C GLY A 120 3.04 23.17 2.98
N HIS A 121 3.87 22.15 2.83
CA HIS A 121 3.51 20.89 2.18
C HIS A 121 2.63 20.05 3.12
N ARG A 122 3.03 19.96 4.39
CA ARG A 122 2.25 19.40 5.48
C ARG A 122 0.87 20.05 5.53
N SER A 123 0.79 21.38 5.51
CA SER A 123 -0.51 22.08 5.56
C SER A 123 -1.36 21.87 4.31
N ARG A 124 -0.75 21.70 3.13
CA ARG A 124 -1.45 21.53 1.85
C ARG A 124 -2.00 20.11 1.63
N PHE A 125 -1.25 19.09 2.04
CA PHE A 125 -1.47 17.69 1.65
C PHE A 125 -1.74 16.71 2.80
N VAL A 126 -1.36 17.03 4.05
CA VAL A 126 -1.39 16.03 5.13
C VAL A 126 -2.20 16.48 6.34
N ARG A 127 -1.97 17.67 6.87
CA ARG A 127 -2.57 18.12 8.14
C ARG A 127 -4.10 18.10 8.05
N SER A 128 -4.72 17.29 8.90
CA SER A 128 -6.17 17.09 9.00
C SER A 128 -6.85 16.56 7.73
N LYS A 129 -6.06 15.97 6.82
CA LYS A 129 -6.49 15.38 5.54
C LYS A 129 -6.71 13.86 5.64
N ASN A 130 -7.55 13.35 4.76
CA ASN A 130 -7.72 11.91 4.51
C ASN A 130 -6.74 11.49 3.41
N VAL A 131 -5.80 10.62 3.73
CA VAL A 131 -4.71 10.19 2.86
C VAL A 131 -4.90 8.72 2.46
N LEU A 132 -4.69 8.41 1.18
CA LEU A 132 -4.58 7.03 0.66
C LEU A 132 -3.15 6.81 0.18
N GLU A 133 -2.50 5.74 0.61
CA GLU A 133 -1.25 5.27 0.01
C GLU A 133 -1.50 3.99 -0.81
N LEU A 134 -1.01 3.99 -2.05
CA LEU A 134 -1.01 2.82 -2.92
C LEU A 134 0.40 2.22 -2.95
N GLY A 135 0.52 0.89 -2.81
CA GLY A 135 1.81 0.19 -2.85
C GLY A 135 2.75 0.61 -1.71
N ALA A 136 2.24 0.65 -0.49
CA ALA A 136 2.92 1.20 0.68
C ALA A 136 4.19 0.42 1.09
N ALA A 137 4.29 -0.86 0.73
CA ALA A 137 5.33 -1.81 1.10
C ALA A 137 5.62 -1.84 2.62
N ALA A 138 6.63 -1.10 3.07
CA ALA A 138 6.99 -0.98 4.48
C ALA A 138 6.16 0.08 5.25
N GLY A 139 5.38 0.92 4.55
CA GLY A 139 4.50 1.94 5.12
C GLY A 139 5.17 3.28 5.42
N VAL A 140 6.23 3.66 4.69
CA VAL A 140 7.04 4.86 5.04
C VAL A 140 6.26 6.17 4.91
N PRO A 141 5.62 6.49 3.76
CA PRO A 141 4.75 7.67 3.63
C PRO A 141 3.52 7.59 4.53
N THR A 142 2.93 6.41 4.74
CA THR A 142 1.85 6.17 5.71
C THR A 142 2.23 6.63 7.12
N ILE A 143 3.35 6.11 7.66
CA ILE A 143 3.85 6.43 8.99
C ILE A 143 4.19 7.93 9.06
N ALA A 144 4.83 8.47 8.03
CA ALA A 144 5.11 9.91 7.96
C ALA A 144 3.82 10.74 7.99
N CYS A 145 2.80 10.41 7.21
CA CYS A 145 1.53 11.14 7.19
C CYS A 145 0.82 11.12 8.56
N ALA A 146 0.88 10.00 9.26
CA ALA A 146 0.34 9.87 10.61
C ALA A 146 1.12 10.74 11.62
N ILE A 147 2.46 10.75 11.60
CA ILE A 147 3.31 11.66 12.40
C ILE A 147 2.99 13.13 12.10
N LEU A 148 2.76 13.46 10.84
CA LEU A 148 2.55 14.83 10.33
C LEU A 148 1.13 15.37 10.59
N GLY A 149 0.22 14.53 11.10
CA GLY A 149 -1.09 14.92 11.56
C GLY A 149 -2.20 14.78 10.54
N ALA A 150 -2.18 13.73 9.72
CA ALA A 150 -3.34 13.27 8.96
C ALA A 150 -4.58 13.05 9.87
N ARG A 151 -5.78 13.16 9.28
CA ARG A 151 -7.04 12.77 9.94
C ARG A 151 -7.25 11.26 9.84
N TYR A 152 -6.96 10.72 8.66
CA TYR A 152 -7.09 9.31 8.33
C TYR A 152 -6.00 8.96 7.33
N VAL A 153 -5.41 7.78 7.46
CA VAL A 153 -4.48 7.21 6.47
C VAL A 153 -4.93 5.79 6.17
N CYS A 154 -5.39 5.57 4.94
CA CYS A 154 -5.60 4.24 4.38
C CYS A 154 -4.30 3.80 3.70
N SER A 155 -3.64 2.79 4.24
CA SER A 155 -2.38 2.27 3.73
C SER A 155 -2.63 0.97 2.98
N THR A 156 -2.26 0.91 1.71
CA THR A 156 -2.62 -0.25 0.88
C THR A 156 -1.44 -0.83 0.12
N ASP A 157 -1.44 -2.15 -0.01
CA ASP A 157 -0.55 -2.89 -0.91
C ASP A 157 -1.30 -4.05 -1.56
N TYR A 158 -0.67 -4.76 -2.48
CA TYR A 158 -1.24 -5.96 -3.11
C TYR A 158 -1.70 -6.96 -2.04
N PRO A 159 -2.86 -7.63 -2.20
CA PRO A 159 -3.42 -8.57 -1.22
C PRO A 159 -2.63 -9.88 -1.17
N ASP A 160 -1.40 -9.79 -0.67
CA ASP A 160 -0.50 -10.88 -0.31
C ASP A 160 -0.34 -10.91 1.21
N ALA A 161 -0.38 -12.11 1.79
CA ALA A 161 -0.44 -12.25 3.26
C ALA A 161 0.83 -11.77 3.96
N ASP A 162 2.01 -11.94 3.36
CA ASP A 162 3.28 -11.54 3.98
C ASP A 162 3.53 -10.04 3.85
N LEU A 163 3.15 -9.43 2.72
CA LEU A 163 3.17 -7.97 2.55
C LEU A 163 2.23 -7.28 3.55
N ILE A 164 0.95 -7.64 3.55
CA ILE A 164 -0.05 -6.97 4.38
C ILE A 164 0.26 -7.15 5.87
N ARG A 165 0.68 -8.35 6.30
CA ARG A 165 1.09 -8.60 7.69
C ARG A 165 2.33 -7.81 8.11
N THR A 166 3.26 -7.56 7.18
CA THR A 166 4.45 -6.75 7.45
C THR A 166 4.09 -5.27 7.55
N LEU A 167 3.21 -4.79 6.66
CA LEU A 167 2.66 -3.43 6.69
C LEU A 167 1.87 -3.17 7.98
N GLU A 168 0.94 -4.06 8.34
CA GLU A 168 0.23 -4.10 9.64
C GLU A 168 1.20 -4.05 10.81
N GLY A 169 2.26 -4.88 10.79
CA GLY A 169 3.27 -4.92 11.85
C GLY A 169 4.03 -3.60 12.01
N ASN A 170 4.38 -2.93 10.91
CA ASN A 170 5.08 -1.64 10.94
C ASN A 170 4.15 -0.49 11.38
N VAL A 171 2.95 -0.43 10.83
CA VAL A 171 1.93 0.58 11.15
C VAL A 171 1.44 0.42 12.59
N GLY A 172 1.21 -0.81 13.05
CA GLY A 172 0.82 -1.12 14.43
C GLY A 172 1.93 -0.78 15.43
N ALA A 173 3.17 -1.22 15.17
CA ALA A 173 4.31 -0.89 16.03
C ALA A 173 4.63 0.61 16.10
N TRP A 174 4.19 1.41 15.11
CA TRP A 174 4.19 2.86 15.21
C TRP A 174 2.98 3.40 15.98
N SER A 175 1.77 2.90 15.70
CA SER A 175 0.50 3.34 16.32
C SER A 175 0.40 3.05 17.83
N GLU A 176 1.22 2.13 18.33
CA GLU A 176 1.37 1.78 19.74
C GLU A 176 2.47 2.59 20.47
N ARG A 177 3.39 3.25 19.75
CA ARG A 177 4.47 4.04 20.37
C ARG A 177 3.97 5.40 20.85
N GLU A 178 4.20 5.70 22.12
CA GLU A 178 4.28 7.09 22.57
C GLU A 178 5.51 7.74 21.91
N VAL A 179 5.28 8.68 20.98
CA VAL A 179 6.39 9.42 20.37
C VAL A 179 6.78 10.57 21.31
N GLU A 180 7.97 10.48 21.90
CA GLU A 180 8.62 11.62 22.54
C GLU A 180 9.01 12.64 21.46
N VAL A 181 8.54 13.88 21.61
CA VAL A 181 8.77 14.97 20.66
C VAL A 181 9.66 16.03 21.30
N GLY A 182 10.77 16.34 20.61
CA GLY A 182 11.71 17.40 20.98
C GLY A 182 12.63 17.07 22.17
N SER A 183 13.57 17.97 22.44
CA SER A 183 14.67 17.82 23.42
C SER A 183 14.24 17.72 24.89
N GLY A 184 12.93 17.71 25.17
CA GLY A 184 12.35 17.73 26.52
C GLY A 184 11.35 16.61 26.81
N GLY A 185 11.25 15.58 25.96
CA GLY A 185 10.38 14.41 26.21
C GLY A 185 8.88 14.74 26.19
N ALA A 186 8.45 15.74 25.42
CA ALA A 186 7.04 16.11 25.36
C ALA A 186 6.24 15.05 24.59
N LYS A 187 5.28 14.40 25.26
CA LYS A 187 4.38 13.43 24.63
C LYS A 187 3.34 14.14 23.77
N ARG A 188 3.21 13.74 22.50
CA ARG A 188 2.20 14.27 21.58
C ARG A 188 1.05 13.28 21.44
N GLU A 189 -0.18 13.74 21.61
CA GLU A 189 -1.38 12.91 21.49
C GLU A 189 -1.61 12.46 20.04
N LYS A 190 -2.23 11.28 19.87
CA LYS A 190 -2.49 10.65 18.57
C LYS A 190 -3.33 11.58 17.68
N THR A 191 -2.86 11.84 16.47
CA THR A 191 -3.61 12.57 15.45
C THR A 191 -3.92 11.66 14.28
N GLY A 192 -5.16 11.17 14.23
CA GLY A 192 -5.72 10.41 13.13
C GLY A 192 -5.75 8.89 13.32
N LEU A 193 -6.62 8.24 12.53
CA LEU A 193 -6.71 6.78 12.42
C LEU A 193 -5.83 6.31 11.26
N VAL A 194 -5.15 5.17 11.42
CA VAL A 194 -4.43 4.49 10.33
C VAL A 194 -4.99 3.08 10.19
N GLU A 195 -5.30 2.69 8.95
CA GLU A 195 -5.77 1.35 8.61
C GLU A 195 -4.95 0.79 7.46
N THR A 196 -4.85 -0.54 7.39
CA THR A 196 -4.07 -1.28 6.39
C THR A 196 -4.98 -2.23 5.63
N LEU A 197 -5.01 -2.15 4.30
CA LEU A 197 -5.89 -2.96 3.45
C LEU A 197 -5.14 -3.59 2.27
N GLY A 198 -5.56 -4.81 1.91
CA GLY A 198 -5.11 -5.46 0.67
C GLY A 198 -5.88 -4.92 -0.53
N TYR A 199 -5.21 -4.17 -1.40
CA TYR A 199 -5.82 -3.54 -2.58
C TYR A 199 -5.00 -3.78 -3.85
N ARG A 200 -5.69 -4.20 -4.92
CA ARG A 200 -5.10 -4.28 -6.27
C ARG A 200 -5.47 -3.03 -7.05
N TRP A 201 -4.49 -2.32 -7.60
CA TRP A 201 -4.73 -1.13 -8.42
C TRP A 201 -5.71 -1.42 -9.57
N GLY A 202 -6.61 -0.47 -9.84
CA GLY A 202 -7.71 -0.61 -10.81
C GLY A 202 -8.85 -1.57 -10.39
N ALA A 203 -8.77 -2.21 -9.22
CA ALA A 203 -9.90 -2.97 -8.67
C ALA A 203 -11.01 -2.04 -8.16
N ASP A 204 -12.12 -2.62 -7.71
CA ASP A 204 -13.20 -1.83 -7.14
C ASP A 204 -12.77 -1.06 -5.88
N VAL A 205 -13.19 0.19 -5.76
CA VAL A 205 -12.77 1.09 -4.68
C VAL A 205 -13.80 1.18 -3.54
N GLY A 206 -14.90 0.42 -3.61
CA GLY A 206 -15.99 0.47 -2.62
C GLY A 206 -15.50 0.30 -1.19
N GLU A 207 -14.70 -0.74 -0.93
CA GLU A 207 -14.09 -1.02 0.37
C GLU A 207 -13.23 0.15 0.88
N LEU A 208 -12.41 0.77 0.03
CA LEU A 208 -11.59 1.93 0.39
C LEU A 208 -12.45 3.14 0.80
N LEU A 209 -13.58 3.35 0.11
CA LEU A 209 -14.52 4.44 0.38
C LEU A 209 -15.43 4.16 1.59
N GLU A 210 -15.77 2.90 1.85
CA GLU A 210 -16.50 2.47 3.05
C GLU A 210 -15.65 2.68 4.31
N HIS A 211 -14.39 2.25 4.28
CA HIS A 211 -13.41 2.52 5.34
C HIS A 211 -13.21 4.02 5.59
N LEU A 212 -13.02 4.81 4.52
CA LEU A 212 -12.96 6.27 4.59
C LEU A 212 -14.23 6.87 5.24
N GLY A 213 -15.42 6.40 4.86
CA GLY A 213 -16.70 6.87 5.39
C GLY A 213 -16.89 6.55 6.87
N GLY A 214 -16.39 5.39 7.32
CA GLY A 214 -16.34 4.99 8.73
C GLY A 214 -15.35 5.81 9.56
N ALA A 215 -14.16 6.09 9.01
CA ALA A 215 -13.12 6.87 9.66
C ALA A 215 -13.40 8.38 9.70
N SER A 216 -14.04 8.93 8.66
CA SER A 216 -14.27 10.35 8.46
C SER A 216 -15.69 10.61 7.95
N ALA A 217 -16.66 10.66 8.88
CA ALA A 217 -18.08 10.85 8.57
C ALA A 217 -18.34 11.97 7.53
N GLY A 218 -18.99 11.59 6.43
CA GLY A 218 -19.32 12.50 5.32
C GLY A 218 -18.22 12.67 4.25
N ALA A 219 -17.05 12.06 4.42
CA ALA A 219 -16.05 11.98 3.35
C ALA A 219 -16.47 10.95 2.30
N SER A 220 -16.29 11.31 1.03
CA SER A 220 -16.56 10.46 -0.15
C SER A 220 -15.35 10.32 -1.08
N TYR A 221 -14.24 10.95 -0.72
CA TYR A 221 -12.98 10.95 -1.46
C TYR A 221 -11.80 11.25 -0.51
N PHE A 222 -10.60 10.84 -0.92
CA PHE A 222 -9.35 11.18 -0.26
C PHE A 222 -8.87 12.56 -0.71
N ASP A 223 -8.37 13.36 0.24
CA ASP A 223 -7.76 14.66 -0.04
C ASP A 223 -6.40 14.50 -0.75
N THR A 224 -5.67 13.44 -0.41
CA THR A 224 -4.33 13.16 -0.94
C THR A 224 -4.19 11.67 -1.24
N VAL A 225 -3.73 11.34 -2.44
CA VAL A 225 -3.33 9.97 -2.79
C VAL A 225 -1.81 9.96 -3.03
N ILE A 226 -1.11 8.98 -2.48
CA ILE A 226 0.35 8.82 -2.59
C ILE A 226 0.68 7.59 -3.42
N LEU A 227 1.49 7.78 -4.46
CA LEU A 227 2.09 6.73 -5.28
C LEU A 227 3.61 6.88 -5.16
N SER A 228 4.25 6.10 -4.30
CA SER A 228 5.70 6.16 -4.10
C SER A 228 6.41 5.02 -4.81
N ASP A 229 7.22 5.37 -5.81
CA ASP A 229 8.02 4.48 -6.65
C ASP A 229 7.24 3.38 -7.40
N LEU A 230 6.00 3.65 -7.83
CA LEU A 230 5.14 2.65 -8.50
C LEU A 230 5.23 2.66 -10.04
N ILE A 231 5.58 3.80 -10.65
CA ILE A 231 5.41 4.02 -12.10
C ILE A 231 6.50 3.37 -12.97
N PHE A 232 7.42 2.59 -12.39
CA PHE A 232 8.31 1.73 -13.17
C PHE A 232 7.56 0.54 -13.82
N ASN A 233 6.36 0.23 -13.32
CA ASN A 233 5.47 -0.78 -13.87
C ASN A 233 4.54 -0.17 -14.92
N HIS A 234 5.05 0.01 -16.13
CA HIS A 234 4.34 0.69 -17.23
C HIS A 234 2.98 0.06 -17.60
N GLN A 235 2.79 -1.23 -17.32
CA GLN A 235 1.52 -1.94 -17.56
C GLN A 235 0.44 -1.53 -16.54
N ALA A 236 0.84 -1.07 -15.35
CA ALA A 236 -0.07 -0.66 -14.29
C ALA A 236 -0.57 0.78 -14.42
N HIS A 237 -0.08 1.58 -15.38
CA HIS A 237 -0.41 3.01 -15.47
C HIS A 237 -1.92 3.27 -15.66
N GLU A 238 -2.62 2.45 -16.47
CA GLU A 238 -4.07 2.53 -16.62
C GLU A 238 -4.77 2.30 -15.28
N ALA A 239 -4.38 1.24 -14.56
CA ALA A 239 -4.97 0.82 -13.30
C ALA A 239 -4.71 1.80 -12.14
N LEU A 240 -3.51 2.36 -12.05
CA LEU A 240 -3.14 3.39 -11.07
C LEU A 240 -3.95 4.69 -11.28
N LEU A 241 -4.07 5.15 -12.53
CA LEU A 241 -4.87 6.33 -12.86
C LEU A 241 -6.37 6.10 -12.63
N ASP A 242 -6.87 4.88 -12.88
CA ASP A 242 -8.26 4.49 -12.59
C ASP A 242 -8.57 4.56 -11.09
N THR A 243 -7.69 4.00 -10.23
CA THR A 243 -7.81 4.15 -8.78
C THR A 243 -7.76 5.62 -8.36
N CYS A 244 -6.81 6.41 -8.85
CA CYS A 244 -6.67 7.83 -8.51
C CYS A 244 -7.93 8.63 -8.84
N GLU A 245 -8.50 8.43 -10.03
CA GLU A 245 -9.76 9.06 -10.45
C GLU A 245 -10.91 8.71 -9.51
N ARG A 246 -11.09 7.42 -9.21
CA ARG A 246 -12.23 6.90 -8.46
C ARG A 246 -12.14 7.14 -6.94
N THR A 247 -10.97 7.53 -6.43
CA THR A 247 -10.74 7.78 -4.99
C THR A 247 -10.58 9.26 -4.63
N THR A 248 -10.50 10.17 -5.60
CA THR A 248 -10.33 11.62 -5.36
C THR A 248 -11.59 12.42 -5.72
N TYR A 249 -11.65 13.68 -5.31
CA TYR A 249 -12.77 14.58 -5.60
C TYR A 249 -12.99 14.72 -7.10
N THR A 250 -14.19 14.35 -7.55
CA THR A 250 -14.62 14.41 -8.95
C THR A 250 -15.53 15.62 -9.18
N PRO A 251 -15.13 16.58 -10.04
CA PRO A 251 -15.99 17.71 -10.42
C PRO A 251 -17.25 17.28 -11.20
N ASP A 252 -18.29 18.12 -11.20
CA ASP A 252 -19.53 17.85 -11.93
C ASP A 252 -19.28 17.68 -13.44
N GLY A 253 -19.86 16.62 -14.02
CA GLY A 253 -19.69 16.27 -15.44
C GLY A 253 -18.28 15.80 -15.82
N TRP A 254 -17.40 15.54 -14.85
CA TRP A 254 -16.07 15.00 -15.10
C TRP A 254 -16.11 13.50 -15.38
N ALA A 255 -16.95 12.73 -14.69
CA ALA A 255 -16.99 11.26 -14.79
C ALA A 255 -17.30 10.76 -16.21
N GLU A 256 -18.23 11.40 -16.92
CA GLU A 256 -18.56 11.08 -18.31
C GLU A 256 -17.38 11.40 -19.25
N ARG A 257 -16.80 12.60 -19.10
CA ARG A 257 -15.62 13.04 -19.87
C ARG A 257 -14.42 12.11 -19.61
N TRP A 258 -14.26 11.64 -18.38
CA TRP A 258 -13.23 10.68 -18.01
C TRP A 258 -13.43 9.36 -18.74
N ALA A 259 -14.64 8.78 -18.70
CA ALA A 259 -14.95 7.53 -19.37
C ALA A 259 -14.69 7.60 -20.88
N GLU A 260 -15.09 8.70 -21.54
CA GLU A 260 -14.81 8.96 -22.96
C GLU A 260 -13.31 9.07 -23.25
N ARG A 261 -12.56 9.88 -22.48
CA ARG A 261 -11.11 10.05 -22.65
C ARG A 261 -10.33 8.76 -22.37
N ARG A 262 -10.72 8.02 -21.32
CA ARG A 262 -10.15 6.72 -20.94
C ARG A 262 -10.35 5.70 -22.06
N ALA A 263 -11.55 5.62 -22.62
CA ALA A 263 -11.82 4.80 -23.79
C ALA A 263 -10.91 5.20 -24.97
N ALA A 264 -10.86 6.49 -25.33
CA ALA A 264 -10.03 6.96 -26.44
C ALA A 264 -8.54 6.65 -26.26
N VAL A 265 -7.93 7.04 -25.13
CA VAL A 265 -6.49 6.91 -24.85
C VAL A 265 -6.05 5.45 -24.82
N PHE A 266 -6.76 4.60 -24.08
CA PHE A 266 -6.34 3.21 -23.89
C PHE A 266 -6.83 2.27 -25.01
N HIS A 267 -7.82 2.67 -25.83
CA HIS A 267 -8.13 1.96 -27.07
C HIS A 267 -7.05 2.22 -28.12
N SER A 268 -6.66 3.49 -28.35
CA SER A 268 -5.58 3.80 -29.30
C SER A 268 -4.25 3.13 -28.94
N GLU A 269 -3.89 3.07 -27.64
CA GLU A 269 -2.68 2.40 -27.17
C GLU A 269 -2.73 0.86 -27.22
N ARG A 270 -3.89 0.25 -27.52
CA ARG A 270 -4.06 -1.19 -27.76
C ARG A 270 -4.11 -1.53 -29.26
N GLU A 271 -4.53 -0.60 -30.11
CA GLU A 271 -4.52 -0.73 -31.57
C GLU A 271 -3.14 -0.42 -32.17
N ASP A 272 -2.51 0.69 -31.75
CA ASP A 272 -1.06 0.87 -31.92
C ASP A 272 -0.35 -0.20 -31.08
N LYS A 273 0.53 -1.00 -31.71
CA LYS A 273 1.22 -2.14 -31.07
C LYS A 273 2.35 -1.68 -30.13
N GLY A 274 1.95 -0.97 -29.08
CA GLY A 274 2.82 -0.31 -28.11
C GLY A 274 3.35 1.03 -28.61
N LEU A 275 3.70 1.91 -27.65
CA LEU A 275 4.63 3.01 -27.88
C LEU A 275 5.85 2.52 -28.68
N PRO A 276 6.35 3.28 -29.66
CA PRO A 276 7.39 2.82 -30.56
C PRO A 276 8.56 2.24 -29.78
N GLN A 277 8.91 0.97 -30.06
CA GLN A 277 10.09 0.31 -29.48
C GLN A 277 11.39 0.78 -30.15
N THR A 278 11.38 1.99 -30.72
CA THR A 278 12.53 2.60 -31.38
C THR A 278 13.68 2.76 -30.39
N GLU A 279 14.88 2.40 -30.84
CA GLU A 279 15.98 1.94 -29.99
C GLU A 279 16.60 3.04 -29.10
N ASP A 280 16.24 4.31 -29.32
CA ASP A 280 16.80 5.49 -28.65
C ASP A 280 15.86 6.07 -27.56
N GLY A 281 15.60 5.29 -26.51
CA GLY A 281 14.75 5.71 -25.37
C GLY A 281 15.24 6.98 -24.65
N GLU A 282 16.53 7.32 -24.77
CA GLU A 282 17.15 8.58 -24.33
C GLU A 282 16.71 9.79 -25.17
N THR A 283 16.69 9.64 -26.51
CA THR A 283 16.21 10.68 -27.43
C THR A 283 14.72 10.94 -27.22
N ILE A 284 13.92 9.88 -27.02
CA ILE A 284 12.50 10.02 -26.67
C ILE A 284 12.38 10.80 -25.37
N TYR A 285 13.07 10.38 -24.29
CA TYR A 285 13.05 11.06 -23.00
C TYR A 285 13.38 12.55 -23.15
N ALA A 286 14.50 12.90 -23.80
CA ALA A 286 14.92 14.29 -24.00
C ALA A 286 13.95 15.12 -24.87
N SER A 287 13.15 14.47 -25.73
CA SER A 287 12.10 15.12 -26.52
C SER A 287 10.77 15.32 -25.77
N MET A 288 10.54 14.57 -24.68
CA MET A 288 9.32 14.71 -23.88
C MET A 288 9.36 16.02 -23.07
N PRO A 289 8.31 16.86 -23.12
CA PRO A 289 8.26 18.09 -22.33
C PRO A 289 8.40 17.80 -20.82
N GLU A 290 7.82 16.69 -20.35
CA GLU A 290 7.90 16.24 -18.96
C GLU A 290 9.33 16.09 -18.42
N SER A 291 10.30 15.75 -19.29
CA SER A 291 11.68 15.44 -18.88
C SER A 291 12.45 16.65 -18.34
N SER A 292 12.06 17.85 -18.77
CA SER A 292 12.74 19.12 -18.50
C SER A 292 11.86 20.11 -17.74
N GLU A 293 10.70 19.65 -17.24
CA GLU A 293 9.76 20.52 -16.53
C GLU A 293 10.40 21.20 -15.33
N ARG A 294 10.10 22.50 -15.20
CA ARG A 294 10.53 23.32 -14.08
C ARG A 294 9.91 22.78 -12.79
N ILE A 295 10.75 22.56 -11.79
CA ILE A 295 10.31 22.27 -10.42
C ILE A 295 9.65 23.54 -9.87
N ILE A 296 8.39 23.44 -9.45
CA ILE A 296 7.62 24.54 -8.86
C ILE A 296 7.48 24.35 -7.34
N GLY A 297 7.42 25.48 -6.61
CA GLY A 297 7.11 25.48 -5.19
C GLY A 297 5.61 25.23 -4.94
N THR A 298 5.25 24.77 -3.75
CA THR A 298 3.83 24.61 -3.36
C THR A 298 3.04 25.93 -3.33
N SER A 299 3.70 27.07 -3.19
CA SER A 299 3.10 28.39 -3.33
C SER A 299 2.71 28.74 -4.77
N GLU A 300 3.22 28.01 -5.77
CA GLU A 300 2.88 28.15 -7.19
C GLU A 300 1.79 27.17 -7.64
N LEU A 301 1.41 26.21 -6.79
CA LEU A 301 0.24 25.36 -7.04
C LEU A 301 -1.05 26.18 -6.93
N PRO A 302 -2.16 25.74 -7.56
CA PRO A 302 -3.40 26.51 -7.55
C PRO A 302 -3.94 26.73 -6.13
N THR A 303 -4.19 28.01 -5.80
CA THR A 303 -4.60 28.47 -4.47
C THR A 303 -5.99 29.11 -4.43
N ASN A 304 -6.63 29.35 -5.59
CA ASN A 304 -7.99 29.91 -5.64
C ASN A 304 -8.76 29.43 -6.90
N PRO A 305 -9.64 28.41 -6.77
CA PRO A 305 -9.79 27.54 -5.60
C PRO A 305 -8.53 26.69 -5.36
N ILE A 306 -8.33 26.26 -4.11
CA ILE A 306 -7.39 25.18 -3.78
C ILE A 306 -8.02 23.87 -4.29
N PRO A 307 -7.35 23.07 -5.15
CA PRO A 307 -7.87 21.77 -5.58
C PRO A 307 -8.21 20.88 -4.39
N ALA A 308 -9.43 20.35 -4.38
CA ALA A 308 -10.01 19.59 -3.27
C ALA A 308 -9.23 18.31 -2.95
N SER A 309 -8.73 17.64 -4.00
CA SER A 309 -7.83 16.50 -3.90
C SER A 309 -6.55 16.72 -4.72
N ALA A 310 -5.47 16.03 -4.34
CA ALA A 310 -4.25 15.92 -5.13
C ALA A 310 -3.70 14.47 -5.12
N VAL A 311 -2.99 14.10 -6.19
CA VAL A 311 -2.20 12.87 -6.24
C VAL A 311 -0.72 13.26 -6.22
N LEU A 312 0.06 12.67 -5.33
CA LEU A 312 1.49 12.86 -5.23
C LEU A 312 2.20 11.61 -5.72
N VAL A 313 3.06 11.78 -6.73
CA VAL A 313 3.82 10.70 -7.35
C VAL A 313 5.30 10.99 -7.16
N SER A 314 6.00 10.16 -6.38
CA SER A 314 7.46 10.13 -6.35
C SER A 314 7.97 8.88 -7.04
N PHE A 315 9.12 8.95 -7.70
CA PHE A 315 9.73 7.79 -8.36
C PHE A 315 11.20 8.00 -8.68
N THR A 316 11.90 6.90 -8.91
CA THR A 316 13.27 6.86 -9.44
C THR A 316 13.26 6.16 -10.82
N HIS A 317 14.09 6.60 -11.75
CA HIS A 317 14.24 5.92 -13.05
C HIS A 317 15.07 4.64 -12.94
N HIS A 318 14.53 3.58 -12.31
CA HIS A 318 15.21 2.30 -12.08
C HIS A 318 15.79 1.67 -13.36
N ARG A 319 15.13 1.89 -14.50
CA ARG A 319 15.60 1.47 -15.83
C ARG A 319 15.75 2.70 -16.74
N PRO A 320 16.90 3.40 -16.73
CA PRO A 320 17.09 4.69 -17.44
C PRO A 320 16.69 4.67 -18.92
N VAL A 321 16.97 3.58 -19.64
CA VAL A 321 16.59 3.42 -21.05
C VAL A 321 15.07 3.40 -21.29
N LEU A 322 14.28 3.15 -20.25
CA LEU A 322 12.81 3.20 -20.25
C LEU A 322 12.25 4.43 -19.53
N ALA A 323 13.08 5.44 -19.19
CA ALA A 323 12.65 6.64 -18.47
C ALA A 323 11.49 7.38 -19.17
N HIS A 324 11.47 7.36 -20.51
CA HIS A 324 10.36 7.90 -21.32
C HIS A 324 9.00 7.19 -21.04
N ARG A 325 9.03 5.91 -20.65
CA ARG A 325 7.81 5.14 -20.30
C ARG A 325 7.31 5.45 -18.90
N ASP A 326 8.21 5.74 -17.96
CA ASP A 326 7.85 6.26 -16.64
C ASP A 326 7.14 7.61 -16.81
N LEU A 327 7.74 8.55 -17.55
CA LEU A 327 7.13 9.87 -17.86
C LEU A 327 5.82 9.78 -18.67
N ALA A 328 5.62 8.70 -19.43
CA ALA A 328 4.34 8.44 -20.11
C ALA A 328 3.18 8.15 -19.12
N PHE A 329 3.42 8.10 -17.81
CA PHE A 329 2.36 8.23 -16.79
C PHE A 329 1.70 9.62 -16.85
N PHE A 330 2.49 10.70 -16.74
CA PHE A 330 1.98 12.08 -16.71
C PHE A 330 1.39 12.49 -18.06
N ALA A 331 2.00 12.07 -19.18
CA ALA A 331 1.45 12.32 -20.50
C ALA A 331 0.06 11.66 -20.70
N ARG A 332 -0.19 10.49 -20.10
CA ARG A 332 -1.52 9.87 -20.07
C ARG A 332 -2.47 10.63 -19.14
N ALA A 333 -2.03 10.95 -17.93
CA ALA A 333 -2.84 11.69 -16.98
C ALA A 333 -3.36 13.01 -17.58
N ARG A 334 -2.49 13.77 -18.28
CA ARG A 334 -2.86 14.98 -19.04
C ARG A 334 -3.89 14.71 -20.15
N ARG A 335 -3.72 13.66 -20.96
CA ARG A 335 -4.73 13.27 -21.98
C ARG A 335 -6.10 12.93 -21.37
N LEU A 336 -6.11 12.38 -20.15
CA LEU A 336 -7.33 12.07 -19.41
C LEU A 336 -7.90 13.31 -18.68
N GLY A 337 -7.11 14.37 -18.54
CA GLY A 337 -7.52 15.70 -18.07
C GLY A 337 -6.76 16.24 -16.86
N TRP A 338 -5.92 15.44 -16.22
CA TRP A 338 -5.19 15.87 -15.03
C TRP A 338 -4.17 16.94 -15.36
N GLU A 339 -4.21 18.03 -14.60
CA GLU A 339 -3.06 18.91 -14.52
C GLU A 339 -1.96 18.18 -13.76
N CYS A 340 -0.73 18.32 -14.23
CA CYS A 340 0.46 17.65 -13.68
C CYS A 340 1.58 18.68 -13.60
N ALA A 341 2.26 18.77 -12.45
CA ALA A 341 3.45 19.61 -12.29
C ALA A 341 4.52 18.93 -11.44
N LYS A 342 5.77 19.11 -11.83
CA LYS A 342 6.95 18.65 -11.07
C LYS A 342 7.16 19.52 -9.84
N VAL A 343 7.16 18.91 -8.65
CA VAL A 343 7.25 19.59 -7.34
C VAL A 343 8.53 19.26 -6.56
N GLY A 344 9.34 18.31 -7.04
CA GLY A 344 10.62 17.98 -6.43
C GLY A 344 11.57 17.21 -7.34
N GLU A 345 12.86 17.34 -7.04
CA GLU A 345 13.94 16.52 -7.56
C GLU A 345 15.06 16.46 -6.52
N TRP A 346 15.52 15.26 -6.16
CA TRP A 346 16.56 15.06 -5.15
C TRP A 346 17.52 13.95 -5.56
N ALA A 347 18.81 14.17 -5.30
CA ALA A 347 19.80 13.12 -5.46
C ALA A 347 19.70 12.10 -4.31
N CYS A 348 19.84 10.82 -4.63
CA CYS A 348 19.83 9.70 -3.69
C CYS A 348 20.93 8.68 -4.04
N GLU A 349 21.18 7.70 -3.17
CA GLU A 349 21.92 6.51 -3.60
C GLU A 349 21.03 5.65 -4.54
N PRO A 350 21.62 5.01 -5.57
CA PRO A 350 20.85 4.11 -6.42
C PRO A 350 20.55 2.81 -5.66
N VAL A 351 19.28 2.38 -5.69
CA VAL A 351 18.81 1.16 -4.99
C VAL A 351 19.56 -0.08 -5.48
N PHE A 352 19.67 -0.21 -6.81
CA PHE A 352 20.47 -1.24 -7.46
C PHE A 352 21.81 -0.62 -7.88
N LYS A 353 22.89 -0.94 -7.16
CA LYS A 353 24.21 -0.32 -7.38
C LYS A 353 24.90 -0.85 -8.64
N ASP A 354 24.78 -2.16 -8.90
CA ASP A 354 25.48 -2.85 -9.98
C ASP A 354 24.72 -2.86 -11.33
N ASP A 355 23.48 -2.37 -11.36
CA ASP A 355 22.67 -2.24 -12.59
C ASP A 355 23.36 -1.35 -13.64
N VAL A 356 22.95 -1.47 -14.89
CA VAL A 356 23.47 -0.70 -16.03
C VAL A 356 22.62 0.56 -16.34
N GLY A 357 23.17 1.48 -17.13
CA GLY A 357 22.51 2.72 -17.56
C GLY A 357 22.98 3.98 -16.83
N ASP A 358 22.33 5.12 -17.09
CA ASP A 358 22.69 6.42 -16.53
C ASP A 358 22.53 6.44 -14.99
N LEU A 359 23.68 6.50 -14.30
CA LEU A 359 23.77 6.57 -12.85
C LEU A 359 23.07 7.80 -12.28
N LYS A 360 23.15 8.97 -12.95
CA LYS A 360 22.49 10.19 -12.46
C LYS A 360 20.98 10.00 -12.43
N LYS A 361 20.39 9.37 -13.44
CA LYS A 361 18.94 9.07 -13.49
C LYS A 361 18.52 8.03 -12.43
N ARG A 362 19.33 7.00 -12.18
CA ARG A 362 19.10 6.01 -11.12
C ARG A 362 19.39 6.53 -9.71
N SER A 363 20.08 7.64 -9.59
CA SER A 363 20.39 8.36 -8.34
C SER A 363 19.61 9.66 -8.21
N THR A 364 18.45 9.78 -8.88
CA THR A 364 17.57 10.95 -8.78
C THR A 364 16.12 10.51 -8.53
N VAL A 365 15.57 10.92 -7.39
CA VAL A 365 14.13 10.87 -7.13
C VAL A 365 13.48 12.10 -7.75
N HIS A 366 12.46 11.90 -8.57
CA HIS A 366 11.57 12.96 -9.04
C HIS A 366 10.25 12.91 -8.24
N ALA A 367 9.63 14.07 -8.00
CA ALA A 367 8.28 14.15 -7.44
C ALA A 367 7.38 15.10 -8.21
N TRP A 368 6.11 14.70 -8.34
CA TRP A 368 5.07 15.36 -9.10
C TRP A 368 3.79 15.45 -8.28
N ALA A 369 3.03 16.53 -8.51
CA ALA A 369 1.66 16.67 -8.04
C ALA A 369 0.71 16.67 -9.24
N LEU A 370 -0.40 15.96 -9.12
CA LEU A 370 -1.49 15.97 -10.08
C LEU A 370 -2.79 16.42 -9.40
N TRP A 371 -3.63 17.13 -10.13
CA TRP A 371 -4.97 17.53 -9.66
C TRP A 371 -5.94 17.70 -10.84
N ARG A 372 -7.22 17.84 -10.52
CA ARG A 372 -8.29 18.15 -11.48
C ARG A 372 -8.70 19.61 -11.34
N VAL A 373 -9.12 20.23 -12.45
CA VAL A 373 -9.52 21.65 -12.59
C VAL A 373 -10.93 21.78 -13.13
#